data_AF-A0A512HI88-F1
#
_entry.id   AF-A0A512HI88-F1
#
_cell.length_a   1.000
_cell.length_b   1.000
_cell.length_c   1.000
_cell.angle_alpha   90.00
_cell.angle_beta   90.00
_cell.angle_gamma   90.00
#
_symmetry.space_group_name_H-M   'P 1'
#
loop_
_entity.id
_entity.type
_entity.pdbx_description
1 polymer ?
#
loop_
_entity_poly.entity_id
_entity_poly.type
_entity_poly.pdbx_seq_one_letter_code
_entity_poly.pdbx_strand_id
1 'polypeptide(L)'
;MAASSKGIGKMIALLLALCAGLLAWMKFGLDPEFQRLSGAGSFLDVRLSGYDAESVVAMATALSDPARAEARDLLRFMYLGPDLVLPLAVTLALSLLMRGFAPGAVLYGRRLEMRHVRLLCLLPLAYGLVDYTENVGFLIYFPPATPGDWLARNLPDILPWITRVKLILVSVSSILVVRLAFFGKGASKR
;
A
#
# COMPACT_ATOMS: atom_id res chain seq x y z
N MET A 1 -27.63 -14.71 9.57
CA MET A 1 -27.33 -13.63 8.62
C MET A 1 -26.39 -14.16 7.54
N ALA A 2 -26.94 -14.81 6.51
CA ALA A 2 -26.22 -15.34 5.36
C ALA A 2 -26.20 -14.30 4.24
N ALA A 3 -25.49 -13.19 4.43
CA ALA A 3 -25.06 -12.40 3.27
C ALA A 3 -24.24 -13.36 2.39
N SER A 4 -24.80 -13.70 1.23
CA SER A 4 -24.39 -14.83 0.39
C SER A 4 -22.86 -14.90 0.25
N SER A 5 -22.24 -16.04 0.59
CA SER A 5 -20.78 -16.22 0.46
C SER A 5 -20.28 -15.94 -0.97
N LYS A 6 -21.16 -16.12 -1.97
CA LYS A 6 -20.94 -15.72 -3.36
C LYS A 6 -20.76 -14.21 -3.53
N GLY A 7 -21.48 -13.38 -2.78
CA GLY A 7 -21.38 -11.92 -2.82
C GLY A 7 -20.04 -11.41 -2.30
N ILE A 8 -19.57 -11.96 -1.17
CA ILE A 8 -18.26 -11.61 -0.60
C ILE A 8 -17.12 -12.05 -1.54
N GLY A 9 -17.21 -13.25 -2.13
CA GLY A 9 -16.22 -13.72 -3.10
C GLY A 9 -16.11 -12.83 -4.33
N LYS A 10 -17.25 -12.39 -4.90
CA LYS A 10 -17.28 -11.43 -6.02
C LYS A 10 -16.65 -10.09 -5.63
N MET A 11 -16.97 -9.57 -4.45
CA MET A 11 -16.41 -8.30 -3.95
C MET A 11 -14.89 -8.40 -3.79
N ILE A 12 -14.38 -9.49 -3.22
CA ILE A 12 -12.93 -9.72 -3.11
C ILE A 12 -12.29 -9.74 -4.50
N ALA A 13 -12.87 -10.47 -5.47
CA ALA A 13 -12.34 -10.53 -6.83
C ALA A 13 -12.31 -9.14 -7.50
N LEU A 14 -13.37 -8.35 -7.32
CA LEU A 14 -13.42 -6.96 -7.83
C LEU A 14 -12.37 -6.07 -7.17
N LEU A 15 -12.17 -6.17 -5.85
CA LEU A 15 -11.14 -5.40 -5.15
C LEU A 15 -9.73 -5.79 -5.62
N LEU A 16 -9.46 -7.08 -5.81
CA LEU A 16 -8.17 -7.54 -6.34
C LEU A 16 -7.95 -7.10 -7.79
N ALA A 17 -8.99 -7.15 -8.64
CA ALA A 17 -8.93 -6.65 -10.00
C ALA A 17 -8.68 -5.13 -10.02
N LEU A 18 -9.32 -4.37 -9.13
CA LEU A 18 -9.07 -2.94 -8.95
C LEU A 18 -7.62 -2.68 -8.52
N CYS A 19 -7.11 -3.41 -7.52
CA CYS A 19 -5.72 -3.28 -7.07
C CYS A 19 -4.74 -3.53 -8.23
N ALA A 20 -4.95 -4.62 -8.99
CA ALA A 20 -4.12 -4.95 -10.13
C ALA A 20 -4.19 -3.89 -11.23
N GLY A 21 -5.38 -3.38 -11.54
CA GLY A 21 -5.57 -2.31 -12.51
C GLY A 21 -4.90 -1.00 -12.10
N LEU A 22 -5.02 -0.60 -10.82
CA LEU A 22 -4.35 0.57 -10.27
C LEU A 22 -2.84 0.42 -10.30
N LEU A 23 -2.29 -0.70 -9.83
CA LEU A 23 -0.85 -0.99 -9.89
C LEU A 23 -0.32 -0.98 -11.32
N ALA A 24 -1.06 -1.57 -12.27
CA ALA A 24 -0.67 -1.56 -13.68
C ALA A 24 -0.69 -0.15 -14.26
N TRP A 25 -1.72 0.65 -13.95
CA TRP A 25 -1.81 2.02 -14.42
C TRP A 25 -0.70 2.90 -13.83
N MET A 26 -0.44 2.78 -12.53
CA MET A 26 0.67 3.43 -11.84
C MET A 26 2.02 3.07 -12.49
N LYS A 27 2.28 1.78 -12.71
CA LYS A 27 3.58 1.30 -13.19
C LYS A 27 3.83 1.52 -14.67
N PHE A 28 2.83 1.31 -15.52
CA PHE A 28 2.97 1.32 -16.98
C PHE A 28 2.41 2.59 -17.63
N GLY A 29 1.58 3.35 -16.92
CA GLY A 29 1.02 4.62 -17.41
C GLY A 29 1.71 5.83 -16.78
N LEU A 30 1.63 5.96 -15.45
CA LEU A 30 2.05 7.18 -14.77
C LEU A 30 3.57 7.26 -14.54
N ASP A 31 4.20 6.16 -14.11
CA ASP A 31 5.64 6.12 -13.80
C ASP A 31 6.54 6.46 -15.01
N PRO A 32 6.30 5.94 -16.24
CA PRO A 32 7.12 6.31 -17.40
C PRO A 32 6.95 7.78 -17.80
N GLU A 33 5.74 8.32 -17.69
CA GLU A 33 5.47 9.72 -18.00
C GLU A 33 6.11 10.66 -16.98
N PHE A 34 6.07 10.28 -15.70
CA PHE A 34 6.77 11.02 -14.64
C PHE A 34 8.29 11.02 -14.83
N GLN A 35 8.88 9.89 -15.24
CA GLN A 35 10.29 9.81 -15.59
C GLN A 35 10.67 10.72 -16.76
N ARG A 36 9.77 10.88 -17.72
CA ARG A 36 9.98 11.76 -18.88
C ARG A 36 9.91 13.24 -18.51
N LEU A 37 8.93 13.61 -17.67
CA LEU A 37 8.66 15.00 -17.29
C LEU A 37 9.59 15.50 -16.17
N SER A 38 9.85 14.65 -15.19
CA SER A 38 10.79 14.88 -14.11
C SER A 38 12.04 14.08 -14.46
N GLY A 39 13.17 14.65 -14.85
CA GLY A 39 14.40 13.85 -15.00
C GLY A 39 14.95 13.23 -13.68
N ALA A 40 14.10 12.85 -12.71
CA ALA A 40 14.42 12.35 -11.37
C ALA A 40 14.24 10.82 -11.21
N GLY A 41 13.90 10.13 -12.30
CA GLY A 41 13.62 8.70 -12.30
C GLY A 41 12.19 8.37 -11.85
N SER A 42 11.95 7.10 -11.50
CA SER A 42 10.62 6.61 -11.11
C SER A 42 10.09 7.27 -9.84
N PHE A 43 8.77 7.27 -9.67
CA PHE A 43 8.14 7.59 -8.38
C PHE A 43 8.73 6.73 -7.26
N LEU A 44 8.87 7.32 -6.06
CA LEU A 44 9.51 6.62 -4.94
C LEU A 44 8.70 5.43 -4.43
N ASP A 45 7.37 5.54 -4.43
CA ASP A 45 6.42 4.50 -4.00
C ASP A 45 6.40 3.26 -4.92
N VAL A 46 6.65 3.46 -6.22
CA VAL A 46 6.65 2.41 -7.26
C VAL A 46 7.99 1.67 -7.35
N ARG A 47 9.04 2.13 -6.65
CA ARG A 47 10.37 1.49 -6.61
C ARG A 47 10.33 0.24 -5.72
N LEU A 48 10.27 -0.93 -6.35
CA LEU A 48 10.31 -2.23 -5.65
C LEU A 48 11.60 -2.47 -4.85
N SER A 49 12.72 -1.86 -5.26
CA SER A 49 13.99 -1.89 -4.52
C SER A 49 13.97 -1.03 -3.24
N GLY A 50 12.91 -0.26 -3.03
CA GLY A 50 12.89 0.84 -2.07
C GLY A 50 13.70 2.04 -2.56
N TYR A 51 13.86 3.00 -1.65
CA TYR A 51 14.61 4.24 -1.84
C TYR A 51 15.24 4.67 -0.51
N ASP A 52 16.11 5.68 -0.56
CA ASP A 52 16.81 6.27 0.58
C ASP A 52 16.57 7.79 0.68
N ALA A 53 17.16 8.42 1.70
CA ALA A 53 17.02 9.85 1.93
C ALA A 53 17.57 10.68 0.76
N GLU A 54 18.67 10.25 0.13
CA GLU A 54 19.24 10.92 -1.03
C GLU A 54 18.27 10.92 -2.21
N SER A 55 17.59 9.80 -2.46
CA SER A 55 16.55 9.70 -3.49
C SER A 55 15.40 10.68 -3.24
N VAL A 56 15.00 10.87 -1.97
CA VAL A 56 13.94 11.82 -1.58
C VAL A 56 14.37 13.26 -1.87
N VAL A 57 15.59 13.63 -1.44
CA VAL A 57 16.13 14.97 -1.67
C VAL A 57 16.33 15.23 -3.17
N ALA A 58 16.91 14.29 -3.92
CA ALA A 58 17.14 14.41 -5.35
C ALA A 58 15.83 14.63 -6.11
N MET A 59 14.76 13.91 -5.77
CA MET A 59 13.45 14.12 -6.37
C MET A 59 12.88 15.50 -6.02
N ALA A 60 13.00 15.95 -4.77
CA ALA A 60 12.54 17.28 -4.39
C ALA A 60 13.29 18.39 -5.14
N THR A 61 14.62 18.30 -5.19
CA THR A 61 15.47 19.25 -5.94
C THR A 61 15.10 19.28 -7.42
N ALA A 62 14.90 18.10 -8.02
CA ALA A 62 14.46 18.01 -9.41
C ALA A 62 13.10 18.70 -9.63
N LEU A 63 12.13 18.47 -8.74
CA LEU A 63 10.78 19.04 -8.84
C LEU A 63 10.72 20.54 -8.47
N SER A 64 11.74 21.09 -7.82
CA SER A 64 11.83 22.54 -7.53
C SER A 64 12.04 23.39 -8.79
N ASP A 65 12.53 22.80 -9.88
CA ASP A 65 12.68 23.49 -11.17
C ASP A 65 11.31 23.97 -11.70
N PRO A 66 11.12 25.29 -11.92
CA PRO A 66 9.86 25.83 -12.45
C PRO A 66 9.41 25.18 -13.75
N ALA A 67 10.35 24.75 -14.61
CA ALA A 67 10.05 24.09 -15.88
C ALA A 67 9.37 22.72 -15.72
N ARG A 68 9.41 22.13 -14.51
CA ARG A 68 8.85 20.80 -14.22
C ARG A 68 7.46 20.86 -13.56
N ALA A 69 6.66 21.86 -13.91
CA ALA A 69 5.30 22.02 -13.39
C ALA A 69 4.42 20.78 -13.64
N GLU A 70 4.43 20.26 -14.86
CA GLU A 70 3.65 19.08 -15.23
C GLU A 70 4.04 17.83 -14.41
N ALA A 71 5.33 17.67 -14.09
CA ALA A 71 5.79 16.58 -13.23
C ALA A 71 5.23 16.69 -11.80
N ARG A 72 5.17 17.91 -11.24
CA ARG A 72 4.58 18.15 -9.92
C ARG A 72 3.07 17.84 -9.93
N ASP A 73 2.37 18.25 -10.97
CA ASP A 73 0.93 17.99 -11.10
C ASP A 73 0.66 16.49 -11.25
N LEU A 74 1.49 15.78 -12.04
CA LEU A 74 1.42 14.34 -12.17
C LEU A 74 1.71 13.61 -10.84
N LEU A 75 2.68 14.10 -10.06
CA LEU A 75 2.96 13.57 -8.72
C LEU A 75 1.76 13.74 -7.79
N ARG A 76 1.14 14.92 -7.78
CA ARG A 76 -0.07 15.14 -6.98
C ARG A 76 -1.22 14.28 -7.46
N PHE A 77 -1.39 14.13 -8.77
CA PHE A 77 -2.40 13.25 -9.35
C PHE A 77 -2.20 11.80 -8.92
N MET A 78 -0.95 11.31 -8.92
CA MET A 78 -0.61 9.97 -8.43
C MET A 78 -1.07 9.76 -6.98
N TYR A 79 -0.67 10.64 -6.07
CA TYR A 79 -0.96 10.51 -4.63
C TYR A 79 -2.40 10.86 -4.23
N LEU A 80 -3.10 11.72 -4.98
CA LEU A 80 -4.50 12.08 -4.74
C LEU A 80 -5.50 11.26 -5.57
N GLY A 81 -5.01 10.42 -6.49
CA GLY A 81 -5.81 9.61 -7.40
C GLY A 81 -5.63 8.12 -7.12
N PRO A 82 -4.85 7.40 -7.94
CA PRO A 82 -4.71 5.94 -7.81
C PRO A 82 -4.14 5.52 -6.46
N ASP A 83 -3.14 6.24 -5.93
CA ASP A 83 -2.49 5.89 -4.66
C ASP A 83 -3.30 6.32 -3.43
N LEU A 84 -4.39 7.08 -3.61
CA LEU A 84 -5.40 7.29 -2.58
C LEU A 84 -6.34 6.07 -2.46
N VAL A 85 -6.65 5.43 -3.58
CA VAL A 85 -7.63 4.33 -3.67
C VAL A 85 -6.98 2.97 -3.42
N LEU A 86 -5.76 2.77 -3.92
CA LEU A 86 -5.05 1.49 -3.84
C LEU A 86 -4.88 0.98 -2.40
N PRO A 87 -4.41 1.78 -1.42
CA PRO A 87 -4.20 1.30 -0.06
C PRO A 87 -5.49 0.85 0.62
N LEU A 88 -6.60 1.57 0.37
CA LEU A 88 -7.92 1.18 0.84
C LEU A 88 -8.37 -0.14 0.21
N ALA A 89 -8.23 -0.27 -1.11
CA ALA A 89 -8.63 -1.49 -1.82
C ALA A 89 -7.83 -2.72 -1.34
N VAL A 90 -6.51 -2.58 -1.15
CA VAL A 90 -5.64 -3.64 -0.61
C VAL A 90 -6.02 -3.97 0.83
N THR A 91 -6.22 -2.96 1.68
CA THR A 91 -6.63 -3.13 3.08
C THR A 91 -7.95 -3.90 3.19
N LEU A 92 -8.95 -3.52 2.39
CA LEU A 92 -10.25 -4.18 2.35
C LEU A 92 -10.13 -5.61 1.80
N ALA A 93 -9.40 -5.81 0.70
CA ALA A 93 -9.21 -7.13 0.11
C ALA A 93 -8.57 -8.09 1.11
N LEU A 94 -7.46 -7.69 1.74
CA LEU A 94 -6.75 -8.51 2.73
C LEU A 94 -7.62 -8.77 3.98
N SER A 95 -8.33 -7.76 4.48
CA SER A 95 -9.22 -7.92 5.63
C SER A 95 -10.37 -8.89 5.35
N LEU A 96 -10.96 -8.81 4.15
CA LEU A 96 -12.03 -9.72 3.72
C LEU A 96 -11.51 -11.14 3.49
N LEU A 97 -10.33 -11.30 2.91
CA LEU A 97 -9.67 -12.60 2.72
C LEU A 97 -9.35 -13.25 4.07
N MET A 98 -8.78 -12.50 5.02
CA MET A 98 -8.53 -12.98 6.38
C MET A 98 -9.84 -13.38 7.06
N ARG A 99 -10.89 -12.55 6.98
CA ARG A 99 -12.20 -12.86 7.57
C ARG A 99 -12.88 -14.05 6.88
N GLY A 100 -12.64 -14.26 5.59
CA GLY A 100 -13.20 -15.39 4.83
C GLY A 100 -12.51 -16.72 5.13
N PHE A 101 -11.18 -16.71 5.30
CA PHE A 101 -10.40 -17.94 5.50
C PHE A 101 -10.13 -18.29 6.96
N ALA A 102 -10.20 -17.34 7.89
CA ALA A 102 -9.84 -17.60 9.29
C ALA A 102 -10.89 -18.36 10.12
N PRO A 103 -12.22 -18.20 9.96
CA PRO A 103 -13.19 -18.91 10.79
C PRO A 103 -13.06 -20.44 10.66
N GLY A 104 -12.74 -21.12 11.76
CA GLY A 104 -12.57 -22.57 11.78
C GLY A 104 -11.22 -23.09 11.26
N ALA A 105 -10.34 -22.19 10.79
CA ALA A 105 -8.99 -22.58 10.39
C ALA A 105 -8.13 -22.96 11.59
N VAL A 106 -7.22 -23.91 11.40
CA VAL A 106 -6.19 -24.24 12.38
C VAL A 106 -4.88 -23.58 11.99
N LEU A 107 -4.39 -22.69 12.86
CA LEU A 107 -3.12 -21.99 12.70
C LEU A 107 -2.20 -22.37 13.86
N TYR A 108 -1.01 -22.89 13.56
CA TYR A 108 -0.05 -23.37 14.56
C TYR A 108 -0.66 -24.37 15.58
N GLY A 109 -1.52 -25.27 15.12
CA GLY A 109 -2.17 -26.28 15.96
C GLY A 109 -3.34 -25.78 16.82
N ARG A 110 -3.71 -24.48 16.74
CA ARG A 110 -4.87 -23.92 17.45
C ARG A 110 -5.98 -23.53 16.49
N ARG A 111 -7.23 -23.84 16.85
CA ARG A 111 -8.43 -23.37 16.12
C ARG A 111 -8.58 -21.87 16.32
N LEU A 112 -8.73 -21.15 15.21
CA LEU A 112 -8.93 -19.70 15.24
C LEU A 112 -10.37 -19.36 15.62
N GLU A 113 -10.53 -18.87 16.84
CA GLU A 113 -11.74 -18.17 17.27
C GLU A 113 -11.88 -16.77 16.65
N MET A 114 -13.09 -16.20 16.71
CA MET A 114 -13.41 -14.87 16.17
C MET A 114 -12.56 -13.72 16.71
N ARG A 115 -12.01 -13.84 17.94
CA ARG A 115 -11.05 -12.88 18.50
C ARG A 115 -9.74 -12.83 17.72
N HIS A 116 -9.25 -13.99 17.26
CA HIS A 116 -8.00 -14.06 16.50
C HIS A 116 -8.18 -13.49 15.10
N VAL A 117 -9.35 -13.68 14.49
CA VAL A 117 -9.70 -13.06 13.20
C VAL A 117 -9.63 -11.53 13.30
N ARG A 118 -10.17 -10.95 14.38
CA ARG A 118 -10.09 -9.51 14.63
C ARG A 118 -8.65 -9.01 14.76
N LEU A 119 -7.82 -9.75 15.51
CA LEU A 119 -6.40 -9.41 15.66
C LEU A 119 -5.64 -9.50 14.34
N LEU A 120 -5.91 -10.51 13.51
CA LEU A 120 -5.29 -10.65 12.20
C LEU A 120 -5.65 -9.47 11.28
N CYS A 121 -6.91 -9.02 11.31
CA CYS A 121 -7.34 -7.85 10.54
C CYS A 121 -6.69 -6.52 10.99
N LEU A 122 -6.03 -6.45 12.16
CA LEU A 122 -5.29 -5.24 12.55
C LEU A 122 -4.06 -5.01 11.65
N LEU A 123 -3.47 -6.06 11.08
CA LEU A 123 -2.30 -5.95 10.20
C LEU A 123 -2.61 -5.20 8.89
N PRO A 124 -3.62 -5.59 8.08
CA PRO A 124 -3.96 -4.85 6.88
C PRO A 124 -4.48 -3.44 7.19
N LEU A 125 -5.15 -3.23 8.34
CA LEU A 125 -5.56 -1.88 8.77
C LEU A 125 -4.35 -0.99 9.11
N ALA A 126 -3.36 -1.53 9.84
CA ALA A 126 -2.11 -0.85 10.12
C ALA A 126 -1.36 -0.52 8.83
N TYR A 127 -1.34 -1.45 7.86
CA TYR A 127 -0.78 -1.20 6.53
C TYR A 127 -1.45 0.03 5.89
N GLY A 128 -2.78 0.07 5.78
CA GLY A 128 -3.48 1.19 5.15
C GLY A 128 -3.20 2.54 5.84
N LEU A 129 -3.10 2.55 7.17
CA LEU A 129 -2.77 3.77 7.92
C LEU A 129 -1.33 4.24 7.64
N VAL A 130 -0.36 3.32 7.63
CA VAL A 130 1.05 3.64 7.35
C VAL A 130 1.20 4.12 5.90
N ASP A 131 0.51 3.49 4.95
CA ASP A 131 0.48 3.88 3.54
C ASP A 131 -0.02 5.31 3.37
N TYR A 132 -1.18 5.64 3.96
CA TYR A 132 -1.68 7.02 3.94
C TYR A 132 -0.76 8.02 4.63
N THR A 133 -0.06 7.61 5.69
CA THR A 133 0.93 8.46 6.35
C THR A 133 2.10 8.79 5.42
N GLU A 134 2.55 7.82 4.63
CA GLU A 134 3.58 8.03 3.60
C GLU A 134 3.11 9.02 2.54
N ASN A 135 1.88 8.84 2.03
CA ASN A 135 1.32 9.68 0.96
C ASN A 135 1.14 11.13 1.42
N VAL A 136 0.69 11.32 2.66
CA VAL A 136 0.66 12.64 3.29
C VAL A 136 2.07 13.20 3.43
N GLY A 137 3.05 12.39 3.82
CA GLY A 137 4.45 12.79 3.90
C GLY A 137 4.99 13.30 2.55
N PHE A 138 4.75 12.58 1.46
CA PHE A 138 5.13 13.01 0.12
C PHE A 138 4.46 14.31 -0.31
N LEU A 139 3.16 14.46 -0.06
CA LEU A 139 2.40 15.66 -0.42
C LEU A 139 2.83 16.91 0.39
N ILE A 140 3.33 16.72 1.61
CA ILE A 140 3.85 17.81 2.46
C ILE A 140 5.29 18.17 2.07
N TYR A 141 6.08 17.20 1.62
CA TYR A 141 7.50 17.39 1.33
C TYR A 141 7.76 17.90 -0.08
N PHE A 142 7.06 17.37 -1.08
CA PHE A 142 7.33 17.71 -2.46
C PHE A 142 6.63 19.02 -2.89
N PRO A 143 7.29 19.82 -3.76
CA PRO A 143 6.67 21.00 -4.36
C PRO A 143 5.30 20.68 -4.99
N PRO A 144 4.30 21.57 -4.89
CA PRO A 144 4.40 22.97 -4.48
C PRO A 144 4.36 23.20 -2.96
N ALA A 145 4.29 22.13 -2.15
CA ALA A 145 4.37 22.30 -0.70
C ALA A 145 5.74 22.88 -0.31
N THR A 146 5.74 23.67 0.76
CA THR A 146 6.95 24.20 1.38
C THR A 146 7.02 23.64 2.79
N PRO A 147 7.70 22.51 3.02
CA PRO A 147 7.78 21.91 4.35
C PRO A 147 8.51 22.86 5.30
N GLY A 148 8.03 22.97 6.54
CA GLY A 148 8.74 23.73 7.57
C GLY A 148 10.09 23.10 7.93
N ASP A 149 10.98 23.88 8.57
CA ASP A 149 12.38 23.51 8.81
C ASP A 149 12.60 22.13 9.44
N TRP A 150 11.69 21.70 10.31
CA TRP A 150 11.77 20.36 10.92
C TRP A 150 11.46 19.27 9.90
N LEU A 151 10.37 19.42 9.13
CA LEU A 151 9.96 18.43 8.13
C LEU A 151 10.98 18.34 7.00
N ALA A 152 11.47 19.49 6.51
CA ALA A 152 12.49 19.54 5.46
C ALA A 152 13.75 18.75 5.83
N ARG A 153 14.13 18.75 7.12
CA ARG A 153 15.31 18.03 7.63
C ARG A 153 15.07 16.56 7.93
N ASN A 154 13.86 16.17 8.37
CA ASN A 154 13.62 14.83 8.92
C ASN A 154 12.83 13.91 7.97
N LEU A 155 11.97 14.44 7.09
CA LEU A 155 11.16 13.58 6.21
C LEU A 155 11.98 12.72 5.24
N PRO A 156 13.11 13.19 4.67
CA PRO A 156 13.96 12.35 3.83
C PRO A 156 14.43 11.06 4.53
N ASP A 157 14.71 11.14 5.83
CA ASP A 157 15.14 9.98 6.62
C ASP A 157 13.94 9.13 7.09
N ILE A 158 12.81 9.76 7.39
CA ILE A 158 11.61 9.09 7.90
C ILE A 158 10.88 8.30 6.80
N LEU A 159 10.72 8.89 5.61
CA LEU A 159 9.91 8.31 4.51
C LEU A 159 10.38 6.89 4.10
N PRO A 160 11.68 6.63 3.86
CA PRO A 160 12.18 5.29 3.59
C PRO A 160 11.83 4.26 4.68
N TRP A 161 11.83 4.67 5.95
CA TRP A 161 11.44 3.81 7.06
C TRP A 161 9.94 3.50 7.04
N ILE A 162 9.10 4.49 6.75
CA ILE A 162 7.66 4.31 6.57
C ILE A 162 7.40 3.29 5.45
N THR A 163 8.07 3.42 4.29
CA THR A 163 7.95 2.45 3.18
C THR A 163 8.32 1.04 3.63
N ARG A 164 9.41 0.87 4.38
CA ARG A 164 9.84 -0.45 4.88
C ARG A 164 8.78 -1.07 5.80
N VAL A 165 8.25 -0.29 6.74
CA VAL A 165 7.19 -0.75 7.65
C VAL A 165 5.93 -1.14 6.87
N LYS A 166 5.52 -0.30 5.91
CA LYS A 166 4.42 -0.56 4.99
C LYS A 166 4.58 -1.88 4.24
N LEU A 167 5.75 -2.09 3.64
CA LEU A 167 6.07 -3.30 2.88
C LEU A 167 6.07 -4.55 3.77
N ILE A 168 6.56 -4.45 5.01
CA ILE A 168 6.50 -5.54 5.98
C ILE A 168 5.05 -5.88 6.31
N LEU A 169 4.21 -4.88 6.61
CA LEU A 169 2.81 -5.09 6.99
C LEU A 169 2.00 -5.77 5.87
N VAL A 170 2.13 -5.30 4.62
CA VAL A 170 1.44 -5.91 3.47
C VAL A 170 1.98 -7.30 3.17
N SER A 171 3.29 -7.52 3.31
CA SER A 171 3.93 -8.82 3.07
C SER A 171 3.47 -9.85 4.11
N VAL A 172 3.52 -9.51 5.40
CA VAL A 172 3.04 -10.38 6.49
C VAL A 172 1.55 -10.67 6.33
N SER A 173 0.74 -9.66 5.98
CA SER A 173 -0.69 -9.84 5.74
C SER A 173 -0.96 -10.80 4.58
N SER A 174 -0.22 -10.66 3.47
CA SER A 174 -0.35 -11.52 2.29
C SER A 174 0.06 -12.96 2.59
N ILE A 175 1.18 -13.16 3.30
CA ILE A 175 1.65 -14.49 3.73
C ILE A 175 0.61 -15.16 4.63
N LEU A 176 0.01 -14.42 5.56
CA LEU A 176 -1.04 -14.94 6.43
C LEU A 176 -2.29 -15.35 5.65
N VAL A 177 -2.73 -14.54 4.68
CA VAL A 177 -3.85 -14.90 3.80
C VAL A 177 -3.56 -16.19 3.03
N VAL A 178 -2.40 -16.30 2.39
CA VAL A 178 -1.96 -17.51 1.67
C VAL A 178 -1.96 -18.71 2.62
N ARG A 179 -1.41 -18.55 3.82
CA ARG A 179 -1.35 -19.62 4.81
C ARG A 179 -2.73 -20.10 5.24
N LEU A 180 -3.66 -19.17 5.49
CA LEU A 180 -5.03 -19.52 5.86
C LEU A 180 -5.77 -20.21 4.70
N ALA A 181 -5.56 -19.74 3.46
CA ALA A 181 -6.20 -20.30 2.27
C ALA A 181 -5.77 -21.76 2.01
N PHE A 182 -4.48 -22.06 2.12
CA PHE A 182 -3.95 -23.39 1.78
C PHE A 182 -3.90 -24.36 2.96
N PHE A 183 -3.54 -23.90 4.16
CA PHE A 183 -3.28 -24.78 5.31
C PHE A 183 -4.38 -24.73 6.39
N GLY A 184 -5.28 -23.74 6.34
CA GLY A 184 -6.32 -23.57 7.35
C GLY A 184 -7.33 -24.72 7.43
N LYS A 185 -7.58 -25.41 6.31
CA LYS A 185 -8.59 -26.48 6.21
C LYS A 185 -8.08 -27.88 6.58
N GLY A 186 -6.79 -28.04 6.87
CA GLY A 186 -6.14 -29.34 7.07
C GLY A 186 -6.48 -30.10 8.35
N ALA A 187 -7.25 -29.53 9.29
CA ALA A 187 -7.51 -30.14 10.59
C ALA A 187 -8.93 -30.73 10.76
N SER A 188 -9.71 -30.87 9.69
CA SER A 188 -11.07 -31.44 9.73
C SER A 188 -11.17 -32.89 9.22
N LYS A 189 -10.04 -33.60 9.11
CA LYS A 189 -10.03 -35.06 8.86
C LYS A 189 -9.15 -35.74 9.90
N ARG A 190 -9.67 -35.86 11.12
CA ARG A 190 -9.32 -36.89 12.11
C ARG A 190 -10.37 -36.86 13.20
#